data_AF-A0A4Q5A6C6-F1
#
_entry.id   AF-A0A4Q5A6C6-F1
#
_cell.length_a   1.000
_cell.length_b   1.000
_cell.length_c   1.000
_cell.angle_alpha   90.00
_cell.angle_beta   90.00
_cell.angle_gamma   90.00
#
_symmetry.space_group_name_H-M   'P 1'
#
loop_
_entity.id
_entity.type
_entity.pdbx_description
1 polymer ?
#
loop_
_entity_poly.entity_id
_entity_poly.type
_entity_poly.pdbx_seq_one_letter_code
_entity_poly.pdbx_strand_id
1 'polypeptide(L)'
;MPSARRGRANMRRRLATTAHANPRDGDWQLRPLDPPAPPIALNAVVASDPDTPLDVLWHIARHAPQLRKWVVVNRAADANLLEFISQQGGPGVRETLELLLDALERRA
;
A
#
# COMPACT_ATOMS: atom_id res chain seq x y z
N MET A 1 -38.54 -2.12 74.07
CA MET A 1 -37.66 -1.03 74.58
C MET A 1 -37.56 -1.19 76.09
N PRO A 2 -36.40 -1.12 76.79
CA PRO A 2 -35.00 -0.81 76.40
C PRO A 2 -34.01 -1.98 76.66
N SER A 3 -33.00 -2.25 75.82
CA SER A 3 -31.63 -1.68 75.77
C SER A 3 -30.77 -1.82 77.04
N ALA A 4 -29.77 -2.71 76.99
CA ALA A 4 -28.50 -2.55 77.70
C ALA A 4 -27.32 -3.10 76.87
N ARG A 5 -26.52 -2.15 76.37
CA ARG A 5 -25.19 -2.28 75.74
C ARG A 5 -24.13 -2.69 76.79
N ARG A 6 -23.21 -3.60 76.44
CA ARG A 6 -21.75 -3.31 76.31
C ARG A 6 -20.87 -4.52 76.00
N GLY A 7 -19.83 -4.25 75.22
CA GLY A 7 -18.60 -5.04 75.09
C GLY A 7 -18.52 -5.76 73.74
N ARG A 8 -17.49 -5.64 72.91
CA ARG A 8 -16.17 -5.03 73.04
C ARG A 8 -15.67 -4.72 71.62
N ALA A 9 -15.00 -3.58 71.50
CA ALA A 9 -14.32 -3.14 70.30
C ALA A 9 -13.19 -4.12 69.93
N ASN A 10 -13.01 -4.39 68.63
CA ASN A 10 -11.69 -4.71 68.11
C ASN A 10 -11.45 -3.95 66.81
N MET A 11 -10.85 -2.78 67.03
CA MET A 11 -10.04 -2.00 66.11
C MET A 11 -9.00 -2.90 65.44
N ARG A 12 -9.11 -3.13 64.14
CA ARG A 12 -7.96 -3.48 63.30
C ARG A 12 -7.96 -2.57 62.08
N ARG A 13 -7.40 -1.39 62.32
CA ARG A 13 -6.76 -0.52 61.32
C ARG A 13 -5.78 -1.38 60.54
N ARG A 14 -6.18 -1.85 59.35
CA ARG A 14 -5.21 -2.27 58.33
C ARG A 14 -4.99 -1.08 57.42
N LEU A 15 -3.72 -0.78 57.28
CA LEU A 15 -3.13 0.35 56.59
C LEU A 15 -3.64 0.42 55.15
N ALA A 16 -3.82 1.66 54.68
CA ALA A 16 -4.03 1.96 53.28
C ALA A 16 -2.88 1.37 52.45
N THR A 17 -3.24 0.63 51.41
CA THR A 17 -2.43 0.55 50.21
C THR A 17 -3.32 1.05 49.08
N THR A 18 -3.12 2.31 48.76
CA THR A 18 -3.41 2.90 47.46
C THR A 18 -2.94 1.91 46.41
N ALA A 19 -3.87 1.22 45.75
CA ALA A 19 -3.55 0.45 44.56
C ALA A 19 -3.07 1.47 43.53
N HIS A 20 -1.75 1.58 43.37
CA HIS A 20 -1.16 2.21 42.20
C HIS A 20 -1.69 1.44 41.00
N ALA A 21 -2.69 2.01 40.32
CA ALA A 21 -3.08 1.57 38.99
C ALA A 21 -1.83 1.74 38.12
N ASN A 22 -1.23 0.62 37.77
CA ASN A 22 -0.05 0.55 36.93
C ASN A 22 -0.47 0.94 35.50
N PRO A 23 0.11 1.97 34.87
CA PRO A 23 -0.26 2.39 33.51
C PRO A 23 0.29 1.43 32.43
N ARG A 24 0.34 0.13 32.74
CA ARG A 24 0.83 -0.94 31.86
C ARG A 24 -0.28 -1.78 31.26
N ASP A 25 -1.53 -1.33 31.37
CA ASP A 25 -2.61 -1.75 30.47
C ASP A 25 -2.41 -1.06 29.11
N GLY A 26 -1.21 -1.25 28.54
CA GLY A 26 -0.95 -0.99 27.15
C GLY A 26 -1.81 -1.98 26.39
N ASP A 27 -2.90 -1.45 25.85
CA ASP A 27 -3.86 -2.09 24.97
C ASP A 27 -3.11 -2.55 23.70
N TRP A 28 -2.24 -3.56 23.81
CA TRP A 28 -1.67 -4.32 22.70
C TRP A 28 -2.76 -5.22 22.13
N GLN A 29 -3.95 -4.65 21.88
CA GLN A 29 -4.97 -5.29 21.10
C GLN A 29 -4.31 -5.74 19.81
N LEU A 30 -4.08 -7.04 19.73
CA LEU A 30 -3.71 -7.79 18.55
C LEU A 30 -4.83 -7.55 17.56
N ARG A 31 -4.83 -6.40 16.89
CA ARG A 31 -5.61 -6.19 15.68
C ARG A 31 -5.17 -7.33 14.76
N PRO A 32 -6.08 -8.22 14.33
CA PRO A 32 -5.76 -9.15 13.28
C PRO A 32 -5.14 -8.33 12.15
N LEU A 33 -3.86 -8.58 11.85
CA LEU A 33 -3.24 -7.94 10.71
C LEU A 33 -3.99 -8.49 9.51
N ASP A 34 -4.82 -7.66 8.90
CA ASP A 34 -5.38 -8.01 7.60
C ASP A 34 -4.21 -8.43 6.71
N PRO A 35 -4.33 -9.55 5.98
CA PRO A 35 -3.27 -9.98 5.10
C PRO A 35 -2.93 -8.83 4.15
N PRO A 36 -1.65 -8.66 3.78
CA PRO A 36 -1.30 -7.63 2.83
C PRO A 36 -2.16 -7.79 1.57
N ALA A 37 -2.54 -6.65 0.97
CA ALA A 37 -3.28 -6.67 -0.27
C ALA A 37 -2.58 -7.58 -1.29
N PRO A 38 -3.34 -8.34 -2.09
CA PRO A 38 -2.75 -9.25 -3.06
C PRO A 38 -1.82 -8.47 -4.00
N PRO A 39 -0.73 -9.11 -4.49
CA PRO A 39 0.17 -8.47 -5.44
C PRO A 39 -0.58 -7.94 -6.65
N ILE A 40 -0.26 -6.72 -7.07
CA ILE A 40 -0.87 -6.09 -8.25
C ILE A 40 -0.51 -6.93 -9.48
N ALA A 41 -1.55 -7.40 -10.19
CA ALA A 41 -1.35 -8.13 -11.43
C ALA A 41 -0.96 -7.16 -12.55
N LEU A 42 0.18 -7.39 -13.20
CA LEU A 42 0.61 -6.62 -14.37
C LEU A 42 -0.32 -6.90 -15.55
N ASN A 43 -0.96 -5.85 -16.07
CA ASN A 43 -1.89 -5.94 -17.18
C ASN A 43 -1.84 -4.65 -18.03
N ALA A 44 -2.63 -4.60 -19.11
CA ALA A 44 -2.66 -3.45 -20.01
C ALA A 44 -3.13 -2.16 -19.34
N VAL A 45 -4.08 -2.24 -18.41
CA VAL A 45 -4.61 -1.08 -17.68
C VAL A 45 -3.50 -0.46 -16.86
N VAL A 46 -2.80 -1.26 -16.04
CA VAL A 46 -1.64 -0.80 -15.26
C VAL A 46 -0.55 -0.24 -16.20
N ALA A 47 -0.22 -0.95 -17.29
CA ALA A 47 0.84 -0.52 -18.19
C ALA A 47 0.57 0.84 -18.87
N SER A 48 -0.70 1.21 -19.10
CA SER A 48 -1.09 2.47 -19.73
C SER A 48 -1.56 3.56 -18.75
N ASP A 49 -1.73 3.24 -17.47
CA ASP A 49 -2.19 4.18 -16.45
C ASP A 49 -1.11 5.25 -16.16
N PRO A 50 -1.41 6.55 -16.31
CA PRO A 50 -0.45 7.64 -16.06
C PRO A 50 0.03 7.74 -14.61
N ASP A 51 -0.69 7.16 -13.65
CA ASP A 51 -0.29 7.13 -12.25
C ASP A 51 0.62 5.93 -11.92
N THR A 52 0.91 5.07 -12.90
CA THR A 52 1.82 3.93 -12.70
C THR A 52 3.26 4.41 -12.51
N PRO A 53 3.90 4.04 -11.39
CA PRO A 53 5.27 4.43 -11.11
C PRO A 53 6.26 4.00 -12.19
N LEU A 54 7.25 4.85 -12.48
CA LEU A 54 8.23 4.64 -13.55
C LEU A 54 9.05 3.35 -13.36
N ASP A 55 9.37 2.97 -12.12
CA ASP A 55 10.06 1.73 -11.80
C ASP A 55 9.22 0.49 -12.15
N VAL A 56 7.90 0.55 -11.94
CA VAL A 56 6.96 -0.49 -12.39
C VAL A 56 6.92 -0.55 -13.92
N LEU A 57 6.93 0.59 -14.61
CA LEU A 57 6.99 0.60 -16.08
C LEU A 57 8.29 -0.02 -16.61
N TRP A 58 9.44 0.26 -15.98
CA TRP A 58 10.70 -0.40 -16.29
C TRP A 58 10.65 -1.91 -16.02
N HIS A 59 10.00 -2.32 -14.93
CA HIS A 59 9.79 -3.74 -14.63
C HIS A 59 8.96 -4.42 -15.72
N ILE A 60 7.84 -3.81 -16.14
CA ILE A 60 7.00 -4.30 -17.25
C ILE A 60 7.84 -4.41 -18.52
N ALA A 61 8.62 -3.37 -18.87
CA ALA A 61 9.43 -3.36 -20.07
C ALA A 61 10.47 -4.50 -20.11
N ARG A 62 11.05 -4.86 -18.96
CA ARG A 62 12.06 -5.93 -18.88
C ARG A 62 11.44 -7.33 -18.83
N HIS A 63 10.30 -7.49 -18.17
CA HIS A 63 9.80 -8.81 -17.78
C HIS A 63 8.48 -9.22 -18.45
N ALA A 64 7.77 -8.31 -19.11
CA ALA A 64 6.50 -8.58 -19.78
C ALA A 64 6.46 -8.03 -21.22
N PRO A 65 7.15 -8.67 -22.19
CA PRO A 65 7.24 -8.18 -23.57
C PRO A 65 5.88 -7.92 -24.25
N GLN A 66 4.87 -8.73 -23.92
CA GLN A 66 3.49 -8.60 -24.41
C GLN A 66 2.78 -7.32 -23.94
N LEU A 67 3.29 -6.67 -22.88
CA LEU A 67 2.72 -5.44 -22.33
C LEU A 67 3.44 -4.17 -22.80
N ARG A 68 4.62 -4.28 -23.42
CA ARG A 68 5.43 -3.12 -23.83
C ARG A 68 4.68 -2.12 -24.70
N LYS A 69 3.84 -2.59 -25.63
CA LYS A 69 3.02 -1.70 -26.48
C LYS A 69 2.07 -0.79 -25.67
N TRP A 70 1.63 -1.25 -24.50
CA TRP A 70 0.76 -0.46 -23.62
C TRP A 70 1.56 0.57 -22.81
N VAL A 71 2.84 0.31 -22.54
CA VAL A 71 3.77 1.28 -21.95
C VAL A 71 4.08 2.41 -22.92
N VAL A 72 4.14 2.13 -24.24
CA VAL A 72 4.38 3.15 -25.27
C VAL A 72 3.36 4.30 -25.20
N VAL A 73 2.10 3.99 -24.89
CA VAL A 73 1.03 5.01 -24.79
C VAL A 73 0.89 5.61 -23.39
N ASN A 74 1.72 5.18 -22.43
CA ASN A 74 1.68 5.70 -21.07
C ASN A 74 2.34 7.08 -21.00
N ARG A 75 1.60 8.08 -20.50
CA ARG A 75 2.08 9.47 -20.43
C ARG A 75 3.18 9.71 -19.41
N ALA A 76 3.38 8.79 -18.46
CA ALA A 76 4.47 8.83 -17.50
C ALA A 76 5.75 8.15 -18.04
N ALA A 77 5.70 7.46 -19.18
CA ALA A 77 6.88 6.86 -19.78
C ALA A 77 7.83 7.95 -20.30
N ASP A 78 9.06 7.92 -19.81
CA ASP A 78 10.10 8.85 -20.24
C ASP A 78 10.79 8.41 -21.55
N ALA A 79 11.59 9.30 -22.12
CA ALA A 79 12.29 9.04 -23.38
C ALA A 79 13.24 7.82 -23.30
N ASN A 80 13.93 7.64 -22.18
CA ASN A 80 14.88 6.52 -21.99
C ASN A 80 14.15 5.18 -22.00
N LEU A 81 12.99 5.11 -21.35
CA LEU A 81 12.15 3.92 -21.33
C LEU A 81 11.59 3.62 -22.73
N LEU A 82 11.10 4.62 -23.44
CA LEU A 82 10.57 4.45 -24.80
C LEU A 82 11.68 4.04 -25.79
N GLU A 83 12.88 4.58 -25.66
CA GLU A 83 14.05 4.15 -26.44
C GLU A 83 14.42 2.70 -26.13
N PHE A 84 14.46 2.32 -24.86
CA PHE A 84 14.69 0.92 -24.49
C PHE A 84 13.64 0.00 -25.13
N ILE A 85 12.36 0.37 -25.06
CA ILE A 85 11.28 -0.42 -25.65
C ILE A 85 11.39 -0.50 -27.18
N SER A 86 11.77 0.60 -27.85
CA SER A 86 11.92 0.59 -29.32
C SER A 86 13.05 -0.35 -29.77
N GLN A 87 14.15 -0.41 -29.01
CA GLN A 87 15.27 -1.31 -29.28
C GLN A 87 14.93 -2.77 -28.97
N GLN A 88 14.25 -3.03 -27.85
CA GLN A 88 13.89 -4.39 -27.43
C GLN A 88 12.70 -4.97 -28.20
N GLY A 89 11.86 -4.11 -28.79
CA GLY A 89 10.65 -4.50 -29.48
C GLY A 89 9.64 -5.23 -28.61
N GLY A 90 8.76 -6.00 -29.24
CA GLY A 90 7.70 -6.78 -28.59
C GLY A 90 6.45 -6.83 -29.47
N PRO A 91 5.50 -7.71 -29.18
CA PRO A 91 4.27 -7.82 -29.97
C PRO A 91 3.52 -6.48 -30.02
N GLY A 92 3.37 -5.91 -31.22
CA GLY A 92 2.64 -4.66 -31.46
C GLY A 92 3.37 -3.37 -31.08
N VAL A 93 4.65 -3.43 -30.67
CA VAL A 93 5.39 -2.24 -30.21
C VAL A 93 5.64 -1.27 -31.36
N ARG A 94 6.10 -1.78 -32.50
CA ARG A 94 6.42 -0.96 -33.67
C ARG A 94 5.19 -0.23 -34.18
N GLU A 95 4.10 -0.96 -34.38
CA GLU A 95 2.84 -0.43 -34.90
C GLU A 95 2.27 0.64 -33.95
N THR A 96 2.43 0.45 -32.63
CA THR A 96 1.97 1.42 -31.64
C THR A 96 2.84 2.67 -31.61
N LEU A 97 4.17 2.53 -31.77
CA LEU A 97 5.09 3.67 -31.89
C LEU A 97 4.79 4.49 -33.15
N GLU A 98 4.60 3.83 -34.30
CA GLU A 98 4.20 4.49 -35.56
C GLU A 98 2.89 5.27 -35.37
N LEU A 99 1.86 4.64 -34.78
CA LEU A 99 0.58 5.31 -34.47
C LEU A 99 0.76 6.53 -33.54
N LEU A 100 1.60 6.41 -32.51
CA LEU A 100 1.84 7.49 -31.56
C LEU A 100 2.52 8.68 -32.25
N LEU A 101 3.52 8.43 -33.09
CA LEU A 101 4.23 9.47 -33.84
C LEU A 101 3.28 10.15 -34.84
N ASP A 102 2.51 9.38 -35.61
CA ASP A 102 1.48 9.91 -36.51
C ASP A 102 0.48 10.81 -35.77
N ALA A 103 0.08 10.42 -34.56
CA ALA A 103 -0.86 11.20 -33.74
C ALA A 103 -0.24 12.51 -33.22
N LEU A 104 1.07 12.51 -32.92
CA LEU A 104 1.80 13.71 -32.50
C LEU A 104 1.99 14.68 -33.67
N GLU A 105 2.34 14.17 -34.86
CA GLU A 105 2.50 14.98 -36.08
C GLU A 105 1.21 15.69 -36.47
N ARG A 106 0.05 15.01 -36.33
CA ARG A 106 -1.28 15.62 -36.59
C ARG A 106 -1.66 16.71 -35.59
N ARG A 107 -0.96 16.82 -34.47
CA ARG A 107 -1.24 17.77 -33.38
C ARG A 107 -0.32 18.98 -33.41
N ALA A 108 0.71 18.98 -34.26
CA ALA A 108 1.64 20.08 -34.49
C ALA A 108 1.11 21.06 -35.54
#